data_AF-A0A6P9CIR8-F1
#
_entry.id   AF-A0A6P9CIR8-F1
#
_cell.length_a   1.000
_cell.length_b   1.000
_cell.length_c   1.000
_cell.angle_alpha   90.00
_cell.angle_beta   90.00
_cell.angle_gamma   90.00
#
_symmetry.space_group_name_H-M   'P 1'
#
loop_
_entity.id
_entity.type
_entity.pdbx_description
1 polymer ?
#
loop_
_entity_poly.entity_id
_entity_poly.type
_entity_poly.pdbx_seq_one_letter_code
_entity_poly.pdbx_strand_id
1 'polypeptide(L)'
;MTSVVLNQEDARASTETYTYSSYPRVVPNRKRYQEHYVNNGQEGPINYGNLMYDRRVVRGNTYAMQMLSWSPEPEPAEIKKRHEAHKKMLERQQLKKENEVHPPEIKDVGNRSDVQTELYLEEILDRIIEVDIECQTDAFIKRLSSPVFIPQKTGVDVATQIEEGELFDFDVEVKPMLEVLVGKTLEQALLEVREEEDLSNLRAHQHVYQELRNAELAEVQRLEEKERRHSEEKRRRMAKQHEIKAKRETVSKKVAAQAFSFQYLADLFPSAFFNLRSQGFFYDEVQRDIEKGFLPYVMGRVELRLQKTLLGRIMTDGLINEVIKKRLDSFEENKLLPKSPRYKILKNQASQFSRNAAMLKKPTDFRRPSMRQ
;
A
#
# COMPACT_ATOMS: atom_id res chain seq x y z
N MET A 1 -37.92 -24.11 -23.13
CA MET A 1 -37.32 -25.22 -23.88
C MET A 1 -36.61 -24.59 -25.07
N THR A 2 -35.28 -24.41 -25.00
CA THR A 2 -34.26 -25.21 -25.72
C THR A 2 -34.35 -24.98 -27.24
N SER A 3 -33.32 -24.58 -27.97
CA SER A 3 -31.94 -25.06 -27.90
C SER A 3 -30.96 -24.16 -28.66
N VAL A 4 -29.78 -24.04 -28.08
CA VAL A 4 -28.49 -23.73 -28.71
C VAL A 4 -28.17 -24.78 -29.78
N VAL A 5 -27.66 -24.36 -30.95
CA VAL A 5 -26.74 -25.17 -31.76
C VAL A 5 -25.60 -24.25 -32.22
N LEU A 6 -24.43 -24.52 -31.65
CA LEU A 6 -23.13 -24.17 -32.19
C LEU A 6 -22.70 -25.25 -33.17
N ASN A 7 -21.89 -24.83 -34.14
CA ASN A 7 -20.65 -25.45 -34.65
C ASN A 7 -20.52 -25.02 -36.13
N GLN A 8 -19.38 -24.86 -36.77
CA GLN A 8 -17.94 -24.78 -36.50
C GLN A 8 -17.33 -24.78 -37.93
N GLU A 9 -16.04 -24.43 -38.08
CA GLU A 9 -15.25 -24.45 -39.35
C GLU A 9 -15.41 -23.14 -40.14
N ASP A 10 -14.38 -22.38 -40.49
CA ASP A 10 -13.05 -22.79 -40.96
C ASP A 10 -11.96 -21.81 -40.51
N ALA A 11 -10.92 -22.36 -39.88
CA ALA A 11 -9.59 -21.79 -39.92
C ALA A 11 -8.95 -22.18 -41.25
N ARG A 12 -9.00 -21.29 -42.25
CA ARG A 12 -8.13 -21.36 -43.43
C ARG A 12 -7.50 -20.01 -43.66
N ALA A 13 -6.19 -19.98 -43.46
CA ALA A 13 -5.32 -18.90 -43.88
C ALA A 13 -5.43 -18.73 -45.41
N SER A 14 -6.21 -17.73 -45.84
CA SER A 14 -6.12 -17.16 -47.17
C SER A 14 -5.04 -16.09 -47.14
N THR A 15 -4.04 -16.25 -47.99
CA THR A 15 -3.10 -15.21 -48.40
C THR A 15 -3.89 -14.08 -49.07
N GLU A 16 -4.38 -13.13 -48.27
CA GLU A 16 -5.04 -11.94 -48.78
C GLU A 16 -3.98 -10.93 -49.20
N THR A 17 -3.72 -10.90 -50.51
CA THR A 17 -3.09 -9.77 -51.20
C THR A 17 -3.82 -8.48 -50.83
N TYR A 18 -3.10 -7.58 -50.16
CA TYR A 18 -3.56 -6.23 -49.81
C TYR A 18 -4.12 -5.52 -51.05
N THR A 19 -5.44 -5.32 -51.08
CA THR A 19 -6.14 -4.66 -52.19
C THR A 19 -6.59 -3.29 -51.70
N TYR A 20 -5.87 -2.24 -52.11
CA TYR A 20 -6.20 -0.85 -51.82
C TYR A 20 -7.17 -0.33 -52.90
N SER A 21 -8.44 -0.10 -52.54
CA SER A 21 -9.42 0.56 -53.41
C SER A 21 -9.84 1.90 -52.80
N SER A 22 -9.37 3.01 -53.37
CA SER A 22 -9.86 4.36 -53.05
C SER A 22 -10.82 4.83 -54.14
N TYR A 23 -12.00 5.34 -53.74
CA TYR A 23 -12.90 6.03 -54.68
C TYR A 23 -12.19 7.27 -55.25
N PRO A 24 -12.33 7.57 -56.56
CA PRO A 24 -11.65 8.70 -57.18
C PRO A 24 -12.11 10.00 -56.51
N ARG A 25 -11.17 10.65 -55.79
CA ARG A 25 -11.39 11.96 -55.18
C ARG A 25 -10.83 13.02 -56.12
N VAL A 26 -11.68 13.94 -56.56
CA VAL A 26 -11.28 15.06 -57.43
C VAL A 26 -10.23 15.89 -56.70
N VAL A 27 -9.07 16.09 -57.34
CA VAL A 27 -8.01 16.97 -56.84
C VAL A 27 -8.58 18.39 -56.85
N PRO A 28 -8.62 19.13 -55.72
CA PRO A 28 -9.05 20.52 -55.76
C PRO A 28 -8.07 21.28 -56.67
N ASN A 29 -8.60 21.87 -57.74
CA ASN A 29 -7.83 22.70 -58.66
C ASN A 29 -7.26 23.87 -57.86
N ARG A 30 -5.97 23.79 -57.52
CA ARG A 30 -5.20 24.95 -57.11
C ARG A 30 -5.15 25.86 -58.34
N LYS A 31 -5.77 27.05 -58.26
CA LYS A 31 -5.59 28.10 -59.26
C LYS A 31 -4.08 28.39 -59.35
N ARG A 32 -3.41 27.80 -60.35
CA ARG A 32 -2.10 28.25 -60.82
C ARG A 32 -2.42 29.35 -61.83
N TYR A 33 -1.85 30.53 -61.64
CA TYR A 33 -2.14 31.79 -62.34
C TYR A 33 -3.29 32.60 -61.74
N GLN A 34 -2.89 33.65 -61.02
CA GLN A 34 -3.66 34.87 -60.87
C GLN A 34 -3.49 35.63 -62.19
N GLU A 35 -4.57 35.83 -62.94
CA GLU A 35 -4.56 36.72 -64.10
C GLU A 35 -4.19 38.12 -63.62
N HIS A 36 -2.99 38.56 -63.96
CA HIS A 36 -2.59 39.95 -63.87
C HIS A 36 -2.65 40.54 -65.28
N TYR A 37 -3.79 41.10 -65.64
CA TYR A 37 -3.82 42.17 -66.64
C TYR A 37 -4.06 43.50 -65.92
N VAL A 38 -2.97 44.27 -65.95
CA VAL A 38 -2.76 45.69 -65.75
C VAL A 38 -4.03 46.56 -65.83
N ASN A 39 -4.35 47.29 -64.75
CA ASN A 39 -4.43 48.75 -64.81
C ASN A 39 -4.59 49.41 -63.43
N ASN A 40 -3.72 50.39 -63.22
CA ASN A 40 -3.83 51.58 -62.37
C ASN A 40 -3.69 51.45 -60.85
N GLY A 41 -2.50 51.85 -60.39
CA GLY A 41 -2.37 52.87 -59.34
C GLY A 41 -2.36 52.38 -57.91
N GLN A 42 -1.15 52.06 -57.42
CA GLN A 42 -0.57 52.43 -56.11
C GLN A 42 0.45 51.37 -55.70
N GLU A 43 1.71 51.78 -55.54
CA GLU A 43 2.79 50.98 -54.97
C GLU A 43 2.45 50.61 -53.52
N GLY A 44 1.82 49.44 -53.33
CA GLY A 44 1.78 48.75 -52.06
C GLY A 44 2.99 47.82 -51.92
N PRO A 45 3.61 47.68 -50.74
CA PRO A 45 4.83 46.91 -50.59
C PRO A 45 4.59 45.44 -50.96
N ILE A 46 5.53 44.87 -51.71
CA ILE A 46 5.63 43.45 -52.03
C ILE A 46 5.45 42.66 -50.72
N ASN A 47 4.35 41.92 -50.60
CA ASN A 47 4.05 41.13 -49.39
C ASN A 47 5.04 39.96 -49.32
N TYR A 48 6.19 40.19 -48.68
CA TYR A 48 7.11 39.12 -48.32
C TYR A 48 6.39 38.20 -47.33
N GLY A 49 6.17 36.95 -47.74
CA GLY A 49 5.63 35.92 -46.86
C GLY A 49 6.45 35.89 -45.57
N ASN A 50 5.79 36.16 -44.45
CA ASN A 50 6.47 36.37 -43.19
C ASN A 50 7.23 35.09 -42.79
N LEU A 51 8.57 35.16 -42.83
CA LEU A 51 9.48 34.03 -42.53
C LEU A 51 9.26 33.46 -41.13
N MET A 52 8.54 34.19 -40.27
CA MET A 52 8.04 33.79 -38.94
C MET A 52 6.91 32.75 -38.96
N TYR A 53 6.36 32.40 -40.12
CA TYR A 53 5.38 31.30 -40.24
C TYR A 53 5.77 30.24 -41.28
N ASP A 54 6.90 30.41 -41.96
CA ASP A 54 7.40 29.40 -42.88
C ASP A 54 7.93 28.17 -42.12
N ARG A 55 7.36 27.01 -42.41
CA ARG A 55 7.75 25.72 -41.80
C ARG A 55 9.15 25.28 -42.19
N ARG A 56 9.72 25.82 -43.28
CA ARG A 56 11.08 25.51 -43.73
C ARG A 56 12.15 26.23 -42.90
N VAL A 57 11.76 27.34 -42.24
CA VAL A 57 12.65 28.15 -41.42
C VAL A 57 12.61 27.62 -39.99
N VAL A 58 13.59 26.81 -39.64
CA VAL A 58 13.75 26.26 -38.28
C VAL A 58 14.21 27.38 -37.36
N ARG A 59 13.38 27.75 -36.39
CA ARG A 59 13.69 28.79 -35.40
C ARG A 59 14.13 28.11 -34.11
N GLY A 60 15.41 28.20 -33.80
CA GLY A 60 16.00 27.57 -32.62
C GLY A 60 17.46 27.19 -32.83
N ASN A 61 18.12 26.77 -31.76
CA ASN A 61 19.52 26.35 -31.78
C ASN A 61 19.62 24.97 -32.47
N THR A 62 20.44 24.83 -33.51
CA THR A 62 20.56 23.61 -34.37
C THR A 62 21.12 22.38 -33.65
N TYR A 63 21.58 22.51 -32.41
CA TYR A 63 22.09 21.42 -31.59
C TYR A 63 21.00 20.48 -31.04
N ALA A 64 19.73 20.87 -31.06
CA ALA A 64 18.61 20.02 -30.62
C ALA A 64 17.90 19.31 -31.79
N MET A 65 18.55 19.22 -32.96
CA MET A 65 18.06 18.35 -34.03
C MET A 65 18.30 16.90 -33.58
N GLN A 66 17.34 16.34 -32.87
CA GLN A 66 17.29 14.92 -32.62
C GLN A 66 17.18 14.26 -33.99
N MET A 67 18.31 13.78 -34.51
CA MET A 67 18.30 12.87 -35.65
C MET A 67 17.29 11.80 -35.29
N LEU A 68 16.27 11.61 -36.14
CA LEU A 68 15.39 10.47 -36.03
C LEU A 68 16.28 9.24 -36.17
N SER A 69 16.72 8.73 -35.03
CA SER A 69 17.17 7.35 -34.92
C SER A 69 16.03 6.53 -35.49
N TRP A 70 16.34 5.73 -36.50
CA TRP A 70 15.45 4.70 -37.00
C TRP A 70 15.11 3.80 -35.81
N SER A 71 13.99 4.09 -35.15
CA SER A 71 13.51 3.32 -34.02
C SER A 71 12.87 2.04 -34.57
N PRO A 72 13.11 0.88 -33.92
CA PRO A 72 12.26 -0.29 -34.09
C PRO A 72 10.79 0.10 -33.87
N GLU A 73 9.87 -0.61 -34.54
CA GLU A 73 8.42 -0.41 -34.41
C GLU A 73 8.02 -0.11 -32.95
N PRO A 74 7.31 1.00 -32.69
CA PRO A 74 6.90 1.33 -31.33
C PRO A 74 5.88 0.29 -30.83
N GLU A 75 6.10 -0.19 -29.60
CA GLU A 75 5.19 -1.07 -28.86
C GLU A 75 3.72 -0.60 -28.98
N PRO A 76 2.74 -1.51 -29.19
CA PRO A 76 1.34 -1.16 -29.45
C PRO A 76 0.69 -0.32 -28.33
N ALA A 77 1.26 -0.34 -27.12
CA ALA A 77 0.82 0.51 -26.01
C ALA A 77 1.17 2.00 -26.20
N GLU A 78 2.31 2.32 -26.81
CA GLU A 78 2.71 3.71 -27.06
C GLU A 78 1.91 4.35 -28.19
N ILE A 79 1.54 3.55 -29.21
CA ILE A 79 0.67 3.98 -30.31
C ILE A 79 -0.72 4.37 -29.79
N LYS A 80 -1.30 3.57 -28.87
CA LYS A 80 -2.58 3.88 -28.22
C LYS A 80 -2.51 5.18 -27.43
N LYS A 81 -1.43 5.38 -26.65
CA LYS A 81 -1.22 6.60 -25.87
C LYS A 81 -1.05 7.86 -26.74
N ARG A 82 -0.40 7.74 -27.90
CA ARG A 82 -0.29 8.82 -28.89
C ARG A 82 -1.63 9.16 -29.56
N HIS A 83 -2.43 8.14 -29.93
CA HIS A 83 -3.77 8.37 -30.47
C HIS A 83 -4.71 9.02 -29.45
N GLU A 84 -4.64 8.59 -28.19
CA GLU A 84 -5.42 9.19 -27.10
C GLU A 84 -5.01 10.64 -26.84
N ALA A 85 -3.70 10.92 -26.82
CA ALA A 85 -3.19 12.29 -26.68
C ALA A 85 -3.61 13.19 -27.87
N HIS A 86 -3.59 12.66 -29.09
CA HIS A 86 -4.03 13.38 -30.29
C HIS A 86 -5.54 13.68 -30.25
N LYS A 87 -6.36 12.71 -29.81
CA LYS A 87 -7.81 12.89 -29.65
C LYS A 87 -8.12 13.96 -28.61
N LYS A 88 -7.46 13.92 -27.45
CA LYS A 88 -7.62 14.90 -26.37
C LYS A 88 -7.18 16.31 -26.79
N MET A 89 -6.15 16.42 -27.62
CA MET A 89 -5.71 17.71 -28.18
C MET A 89 -6.76 18.29 -29.14
N LEU A 90 -7.39 17.46 -29.97
CA LEU A 90 -8.46 17.87 -30.88
C LEU A 90 -9.71 18.32 -30.14
N GLU A 91 -10.14 17.58 -29.11
CA GLU A 91 -11.26 17.97 -28.24
C GLU A 91 -10.99 19.32 -27.55
N ARG A 92 -9.76 19.53 -27.06
CA ARG A 92 -9.38 20.83 -26.46
C ARG A 92 -9.43 21.98 -27.47
N GLN A 93 -9.08 21.74 -28.74
CA GLN A 93 -9.21 22.77 -29.78
C GLN A 93 -10.68 23.05 -30.13
N GLN A 94 -11.54 22.02 -30.15
CA GLN A 94 -12.97 22.20 -30.39
C GLN A 94 -13.64 22.98 -29.26
N LEU A 95 -13.39 22.60 -27.99
CA LEU A 95 -13.88 23.33 -26.81
C LEU A 95 -13.39 24.79 -26.78
N LYS A 96 -12.17 25.05 -27.25
CA LYS A 96 -11.65 26.41 -27.32
C LYS A 96 -12.36 27.23 -28.40
N LYS A 97 -12.70 26.64 -29.54
CA LYS A 97 -13.50 27.28 -30.59
C LYS A 97 -14.95 27.52 -30.15
N GLU A 98 -15.54 26.60 -29.40
CA GLU A 98 -16.90 26.76 -28.86
C GLU A 98 -16.97 27.85 -27.79
N ASN A 99 -15.91 28.00 -26.98
CA ASN A 99 -15.82 29.04 -25.95
C ASN A 99 -15.23 30.37 -26.46
N GLU A 100 -14.78 30.45 -27.71
CA GLU A 100 -14.35 31.71 -28.32
C GLU A 100 -15.61 32.50 -28.72
N VAL A 101 -16.02 33.43 -27.85
CA VAL A 101 -17.06 34.42 -28.14
C VAL A 101 -16.51 35.38 -29.21
N HIS A 102 -16.82 35.10 -30.47
CA HIS A 102 -16.54 36.03 -31.55
C HIS A 102 -17.51 37.22 -31.44
N PRO A 103 -17.02 38.48 -31.43
CA PRO A 103 -17.86 39.64 -31.68
C PRO A 103 -18.60 39.42 -33.01
N PRO A 104 -19.89 39.78 -33.12
CA PRO A 104 -20.64 39.59 -34.35
C PRO A 104 -19.92 40.27 -35.52
N GLU A 105 -19.71 39.55 -36.61
CA GLU A 105 -19.18 40.12 -37.86
C GLU A 105 -20.17 41.18 -38.38
N ILE A 106 -19.79 42.45 -38.25
CA ILE A 106 -20.55 43.59 -38.76
C ILE A 106 -20.42 43.56 -40.29
N LYS A 107 -21.47 43.14 -40.98
CA LYS A 107 -21.47 42.95 -42.43
C LYS A 107 -21.46 44.26 -43.23
N ASP A 108 -21.83 45.38 -42.61
CA ASP A 108 -21.98 46.65 -43.30
C ASP A 108 -21.03 47.72 -42.71
N VAL A 109 -19.84 47.84 -43.30
CA VAL A 109 -18.87 48.91 -42.98
C VAL A 109 -19.27 50.25 -43.65
N GLY A 110 -20.30 50.26 -44.50
CA GLY A 110 -20.64 51.39 -45.38
C GLY A 110 -21.63 52.43 -44.85
N ASN A 111 -22.40 52.13 -43.81
CA ASN A 111 -23.43 53.04 -43.29
C ASN A 111 -23.15 53.42 -41.84
N ARG A 112 -22.07 54.17 -41.61
CA ARG A 112 -21.90 54.94 -40.37
C ARG A 112 -22.49 56.32 -40.61
N SER A 113 -23.70 56.56 -40.11
CA SER A 113 -24.21 57.92 -39.96
C SER A 113 -23.60 58.50 -38.69
N ASP A 114 -22.85 59.60 -38.81
CA ASP A 114 -22.34 60.34 -37.67
C ASP A 114 -23.54 60.96 -36.92
N VAL A 115 -23.87 60.38 -35.77
CA VAL A 115 -24.87 60.95 -34.86
C VAL A 115 -24.22 62.13 -34.17
N GLN A 116 -24.86 63.29 -34.22
CA GLN A 116 -24.39 64.52 -33.60
C GLN A 116 -24.41 64.36 -32.07
N THR A 117 -23.27 64.00 -31.48
CA THR A 117 -23.11 63.78 -30.02
C THR A 117 -22.69 65.04 -29.27
N GLU A 118 -22.69 66.20 -29.93
CA GLU A 118 -22.46 67.47 -29.27
C GLU A 118 -23.71 67.89 -28.48
N LEU A 119 -23.52 68.27 -27.22
CA LEU A 119 -24.58 68.73 -26.33
C LEU A 119 -25.03 70.14 -26.76
N TYR A 120 -26.01 70.23 -27.66
CA TYR A 120 -26.63 71.51 -28.03
C TYR A 120 -27.66 71.90 -26.96
N LEU A 121 -27.26 72.74 -26.01
CA LEU A 121 -28.16 73.35 -25.03
C LEU A 121 -28.48 74.78 -25.47
N GLU A 122 -29.71 75.03 -25.90
CA GLU A 122 -30.26 76.38 -25.97
C GLU A 122 -30.85 76.73 -24.60
N GLU A 123 -30.31 77.74 -23.92
CA GLU A 123 -30.88 78.25 -22.68
C GLU A 123 -32.16 79.05 -23.00
N ILE A 124 -33.32 78.38 -22.90
CA ILE A 124 -34.62 79.03 -22.97
C ILE A 124 -34.84 79.77 -21.64
N LEU A 125 -34.56 81.07 -21.62
CA LEU A 125 -34.90 81.94 -20.50
C LEU A 125 -36.37 82.40 -20.65
N ASP A 126 -37.19 82.11 -19.64
CA ASP A 126 -38.64 82.39 -19.61
C ASP A 126 -38.99 83.89 -19.45
N ARG A 127 -37.99 84.78 -19.53
CA ARG A 127 -38.16 86.24 -19.40
C ARG A 127 -37.72 86.95 -20.67
N ILE A 128 -38.66 87.63 -21.28
CA ILE A 128 -38.42 88.58 -22.37
C ILE A 128 -37.69 89.79 -21.77
N ILE A 129 -36.66 90.31 -22.46
CA ILE A 129 -35.95 91.52 -22.05
C ILE A 129 -36.92 92.71 -22.21
N GLU A 130 -37.47 93.19 -21.09
CA GLU A 130 -38.26 94.42 -21.05
C GLU A 130 -37.31 95.62 -21.16
N VAL A 131 -37.47 96.42 -22.20
CA VAL A 131 -36.76 97.69 -22.39
C VAL A 131 -37.73 98.81 -22.04
N ASP A 132 -37.51 99.45 -20.90
CA ASP A 132 -38.32 100.59 -20.46
C ASP A 132 -38.03 101.83 -21.34
N ILE A 133 -39.06 102.33 -22.00
CA ILE A 133 -39.02 103.59 -22.75
C ILE A 133 -39.91 104.58 -21.99
N GLU A 134 -39.30 105.50 -21.26
CA GLU A 134 -40.02 106.52 -20.50
C GLU A 134 -40.55 107.61 -21.43
N CYS A 135 -41.88 107.80 -21.46
CA CYS A 135 -42.55 108.87 -22.19
C CYS A 135 -43.27 109.79 -21.18
N GLN A 136 -42.94 111.08 -21.20
CA GLN A 136 -43.47 112.10 -20.29
C GLN A 136 -44.86 112.56 -20.76
N THR A 137 -45.91 112.34 -19.95
CA THR A 137 -47.25 112.89 -20.18
C THR A 137 -47.77 113.65 -18.96
N ASP A 138 -48.34 114.83 -19.21
CA ASP A 138 -48.85 115.78 -18.22
C ASP A 138 -49.98 115.24 -17.32
N ALA A 139 -50.12 115.85 -16.14
CA ALA A 139 -51.04 115.46 -15.09
C ALA A 139 -52.52 115.72 -15.45
N PHE A 140 -53.24 114.66 -15.86
CA PHE A 140 -54.68 114.69 -16.12
C PHE A 140 -55.49 114.93 -14.83
N ILE A 141 -56.26 116.03 -14.79
CA ILE A 141 -57.29 116.26 -13.77
C ILE A 141 -58.47 115.31 -14.04
N LYS A 142 -58.83 114.48 -13.06
CA LYS A 142 -59.87 113.43 -13.19
C LYS A 142 -61.26 114.04 -13.40
N ARG A 143 -61.80 113.91 -14.63
CA ARG A 143 -63.23 114.05 -14.91
C ARG A 143 -63.98 112.92 -14.20
N LEU A 144 -65.08 113.22 -13.50
CA LEU A 144 -65.97 112.17 -12.96
C LEU A 144 -66.42 111.26 -14.11
N SER A 145 -66.50 109.94 -13.86
CA SER A 145 -66.92 108.98 -14.86
C SER A 145 -68.32 109.36 -15.36
N SER A 146 -68.47 109.45 -16.69
CA SER A 146 -69.79 109.60 -17.28
C SER A 146 -70.62 108.37 -16.90
N PRO A 147 -71.88 108.52 -16.49
CA PRO A 147 -72.72 107.37 -16.16
C PRO A 147 -72.82 106.45 -17.38
N VAL A 148 -72.56 105.16 -17.16
CA VAL A 148 -72.63 104.13 -18.21
C VAL A 148 -74.08 104.02 -18.65
N PHE A 149 -74.35 104.39 -19.91
CA PHE A 149 -75.66 104.16 -20.52
C PHE A 149 -75.82 102.66 -20.79
N ILE A 150 -76.63 101.98 -19.98
CA ILE A 150 -77.05 100.60 -20.24
C ILE A 150 -78.34 100.67 -21.06
N PRO A 151 -78.30 100.39 -22.38
CA PRO A 151 -79.51 100.33 -23.18
C PRO A 151 -80.46 99.26 -22.64
N GLN A 152 -81.78 99.53 -22.67
CA GLN A 152 -82.78 98.52 -22.34
C GLN A 152 -82.60 97.32 -23.27
N LYS A 153 -82.45 96.12 -22.69
CA LYS A 153 -82.31 94.88 -23.44
C LYS A 153 -83.50 94.74 -24.39
N THR A 154 -83.27 94.86 -25.68
CA THR A 154 -84.29 94.70 -26.73
C THR A 154 -83.94 93.43 -27.50
N GLY A 155 -84.66 92.34 -27.21
CA GLY A 155 -84.46 91.01 -27.76
C GLY A 155 -85.27 89.99 -26.96
N VAL A 156 -85.64 88.88 -27.60
CA VAL A 156 -86.30 87.76 -26.91
C VAL A 156 -85.21 86.84 -26.37
N ASP A 157 -85.25 86.56 -25.07
CA ASP A 157 -84.30 85.65 -24.44
C ASP A 157 -84.64 84.20 -24.81
N VAL A 158 -83.69 83.50 -25.42
CA VAL A 158 -83.79 82.07 -25.76
C VAL A 158 -82.72 81.32 -24.97
N ALA A 159 -83.16 80.38 -24.13
CA ALA A 159 -82.26 79.42 -23.50
C ALA A 159 -82.15 78.19 -24.40
N THR A 160 -80.92 77.75 -24.66
CA THR A 160 -80.64 76.46 -25.29
C THR A 160 -79.98 75.60 -24.22
N GLN A 161 -80.56 74.44 -23.96
CA GLN A 161 -80.04 73.47 -23.00
C GLN A 161 -79.84 72.15 -23.75
N ILE A 162 -78.68 71.53 -23.54
CA ILE A 162 -78.39 70.20 -24.04
C ILE A 162 -78.91 69.20 -23.02
N GLU A 163 -79.73 68.25 -23.46
CA GLU A 163 -80.32 67.22 -22.61
C GLU A 163 -79.37 66.02 -22.46
N GLU A 164 -79.56 65.22 -21.39
CA GLU A 164 -78.75 64.04 -21.15
C GLU A 164 -78.85 63.04 -22.32
N GLY A 165 -77.71 62.76 -22.96
CA GLY A 165 -77.60 61.82 -24.08
C GLY A 165 -77.58 62.43 -25.49
N GLU A 166 -77.79 63.75 -25.64
CA GLU A 166 -77.82 64.40 -26.96
C GLU A 166 -76.43 64.48 -27.64
N LEU A 167 -75.35 64.47 -26.85
CA LEU A 167 -73.95 64.52 -27.33
C LEU A 167 -73.22 63.16 -27.26
N PHE A 168 -73.93 62.08 -26.91
CA PHE A 168 -73.29 60.77 -26.74
C PHE A 168 -72.90 60.16 -28.09
N ASP A 169 -71.60 59.95 -28.30
CA ASP A 169 -71.05 59.19 -29.42
C ASP A 169 -70.53 57.84 -28.95
N PHE A 170 -71.26 56.78 -29.33
CA PHE A 170 -70.91 55.41 -28.95
C PHE A 170 -69.50 55.00 -29.41
N ASP A 171 -69.10 55.40 -30.61
CA ASP A 171 -67.83 54.97 -31.21
C ASP A 171 -66.62 55.63 -30.53
N VAL A 172 -66.82 56.76 -29.85
CA VAL A 172 -65.79 57.41 -29.03
C VAL A 172 -65.77 56.81 -27.63
N GLU A 173 -66.94 56.65 -27.01
CA GLU A 173 -67.04 56.26 -25.61
C GLU A 173 -66.81 54.77 -25.35
N VAL A 174 -67.01 53.89 -26.35
CA VAL A 174 -66.75 52.46 -26.21
C VAL A 174 -65.25 52.11 -26.29
N LYS A 175 -64.43 52.97 -26.90
CA LYS A 175 -63.01 52.70 -27.14
C LYS A 175 -62.21 52.43 -25.86
N PRO A 176 -62.29 53.26 -24.80
CA PRO A 176 -61.57 52.98 -23.54
C PRO A 176 -62.03 51.69 -22.88
N MET A 177 -63.33 51.35 -22.96
CA MET A 177 -63.85 50.09 -22.43
C MET A 177 -63.28 48.88 -23.16
N LEU A 178 -63.28 48.91 -24.50
CA LEU A 178 -62.73 47.83 -25.32
C LEU A 178 -61.22 47.69 -25.15
N GLU A 179 -60.49 48.81 -25.07
CA GLU A 179 -59.05 48.80 -24.83
C GLU A 179 -58.71 48.10 -23.51
N VAL A 180 -59.43 48.41 -22.43
CA VAL A 180 -59.22 47.75 -21.13
C VAL A 180 -59.62 46.28 -21.17
N LEU A 181 -60.73 45.92 -21.82
CA LEU A 181 -61.19 44.53 -21.94
C LEU A 181 -60.22 43.68 -22.75
N VAL A 182 -59.81 44.16 -23.93
CA VAL A 182 -58.85 43.45 -24.80
C VAL A 182 -57.48 43.42 -24.15
N GLY A 183 -57.03 44.53 -23.56
CA GLY A 183 -55.75 44.61 -22.85
C GLY A 183 -55.67 43.60 -21.71
N LYS A 184 -56.66 43.57 -20.82
CA LYS A 184 -56.69 42.62 -19.69
C LYS A 184 -56.81 41.17 -20.14
N THR A 185 -57.63 40.88 -21.15
CA THR A 185 -57.79 39.50 -21.64
C THR A 185 -56.51 38.97 -22.28
N LEU A 186 -55.80 39.80 -23.06
CA LEU A 186 -54.51 39.44 -23.64
C LEU A 186 -53.41 39.32 -22.58
N GLU A 187 -53.35 40.24 -21.63
CA GLU A 187 -52.38 40.21 -20.54
C GLU A 187 -52.57 38.96 -19.66
N GLN A 188 -53.82 38.66 -19.29
CA GLN A 188 -54.16 37.47 -18.52
C GLN A 188 -53.80 36.19 -19.29
N ALA A 189 -54.20 36.07 -20.56
CA ALA A 189 -53.88 34.90 -21.37
C ALA A 189 -52.36 34.70 -21.54
N LEU A 190 -51.61 35.79 -21.70
CA LEU A 190 -50.16 35.73 -21.83
C LEU A 190 -49.46 35.30 -20.53
N LEU A 191 -49.97 35.73 -19.38
CA LEU A 191 -49.47 35.31 -18.07
C LEU A 191 -49.75 33.82 -17.83
N GLU A 192 -50.96 33.36 -18.12
CA GLU A 192 -51.36 31.95 -17.95
C GLU A 192 -50.50 31.02 -18.82
N VAL A 193 -50.32 31.35 -20.11
CA VAL A 193 -49.49 30.54 -21.02
C VAL A 193 -48.04 30.48 -20.56
N ARG A 194 -47.47 31.60 -20.10
CA ARG A 194 -46.09 31.61 -19.58
C ARG A 194 -45.96 30.77 -18.31
N GLU A 195 -46.92 30.87 -17.40
CA GLU A 195 -46.92 30.05 -16.18
C GLU A 195 -47.01 28.56 -16.51
N GLU A 196 -47.84 28.17 -17.48
CA GLU A 196 -47.94 26.78 -17.94
C GLU A 196 -46.62 26.27 -18.53
N GLU A 197 -45.96 27.07 -19.37
CA GLU A 197 -44.66 26.74 -19.95
C GLU A 197 -43.58 26.60 -18.86
N ASP A 198 -43.52 27.53 -17.91
CA ASP A 198 -42.57 27.49 -16.80
C ASP A 198 -42.80 26.27 -15.90
N LEU A 199 -44.06 25.95 -15.56
CA LEU A 199 -44.41 24.75 -14.80
C LEU A 199 -44.04 23.47 -15.56
N SER A 200 -44.23 23.43 -16.88
CA SER A 200 -43.82 22.31 -17.72
C SER A 200 -42.31 22.11 -17.70
N ASN A 201 -41.54 23.19 -17.84
CA ASN A 201 -40.08 23.18 -17.79
C ASN A 201 -39.56 22.71 -16.42
N LEU A 202 -40.12 23.23 -15.32
CA LEU A 202 -39.76 22.81 -13.97
C LEU A 202 -40.04 21.32 -13.73
N ARG A 203 -41.19 20.81 -14.19
CA ARG A 203 -41.53 19.38 -14.10
C ARG A 203 -40.57 18.52 -14.91
N ALA A 204 -40.22 18.93 -16.12
CA ALA A 204 -39.24 18.23 -16.95
C ALA A 204 -37.86 18.18 -16.28
N HIS A 205 -37.39 19.30 -15.73
CA HIS A 205 -36.14 19.34 -14.97
C HIS A 205 -36.18 18.47 -13.72
N GLN A 206 -37.28 18.48 -12.97
CA GLN A 206 -37.45 17.65 -11.79
C GLN A 206 -37.41 16.16 -12.14
N HIS A 207 -38.04 15.75 -13.25
CA HIS A 207 -38.03 14.37 -13.73
C HIS A 207 -36.61 13.91 -14.07
N VAL A 208 -35.89 14.70 -14.89
CA VAL A 208 -34.50 14.39 -15.28
C VAL A 208 -33.59 14.29 -14.05
N TYR A 209 -33.76 15.21 -13.08
CA TYR A 209 -32.99 15.17 -11.83
C TYR A 209 -33.31 13.91 -11.00
N GLN A 210 -34.58 13.53 -10.90
CA GLN A 210 -34.99 12.31 -10.19
C GLN A 210 -34.43 11.05 -10.86
N GLU A 211 -34.47 10.97 -12.19
CA GLU A 211 -33.88 9.86 -12.94
C GLU A 211 -32.37 9.74 -12.68
N LEU A 212 -31.65 10.86 -12.77
CA LEU A 212 -30.22 10.89 -12.49
C LEU A 212 -29.93 10.46 -11.04
N ARG A 213 -30.66 11.03 -10.08
CA ARG A 213 -30.49 10.69 -8.65
C ARG A 213 -30.78 9.23 -8.37
N ASN A 214 -31.80 8.65 -9.01
CA ASN A 214 -32.13 7.23 -8.86
C ASN A 214 -31.04 6.33 -9.45
N ALA A 215 -30.47 6.72 -10.61
CA ALA A 215 -29.36 6.01 -11.22
C ALA A 215 -28.08 6.07 -10.34
N GLU A 216 -27.75 7.24 -9.81
CA GLU A 216 -26.62 7.44 -8.89
C GLU A 216 -26.81 6.61 -7.62
N LEU A 217 -28.00 6.63 -7.02
CA LEU A 217 -28.31 5.84 -5.82
C LEU A 217 -28.13 4.34 -6.08
N ALA A 218 -28.62 3.84 -7.22
CA ALA A 218 -28.45 2.44 -7.60
C ALA A 218 -26.97 2.07 -7.80
N GLU A 219 -26.17 2.97 -8.37
CA GLU A 219 -24.73 2.75 -8.52
C GLU A 219 -24.00 2.72 -7.17
N VAL A 220 -24.32 3.65 -6.27
CA VAL A 220 -23.75 3.69 -4.91
C VAL A 220 -24.06 2.40 -4.16
N GLN A 221 -25.32 1.94 -4.18
CA GLN A 221 -25.71 0.68 -3.53
C GLN A 221 -24.93 -0.52 -4.09
N ARG A 222 -24.75 -0.59 -5.43
CA ARG A 222 -23.96 -1.64 -6.08
C ARG A 222 -22.49 -1.61 -5.62
N LEU A 223 -21.91 -0.43 -5.46
CA LEU A 223 -20.53 -0.26 -5.00
C LEU A 223 -20.38 -0.62 -3.51
N GLU A 224 -21.33 -0.20 -2.67
CA GLU A 224 -21.36 -0.54 -1.25
C GLU A 224 -21.44 -2.05 -1.01
N GLU A 225 -22.31 -2.76 -1.75
CA GLU A 225 -22.40 -4.22 -1.66
C GLU A 225 -21.11 -4.93 -2.11
N LYS A 226 -20.44 -4.39 -3.13
CA LYS A 226 -19.14 -4.91 -3.58
C LYS A 226 -18.07 -4.68 -2.51
N GLU A 227 -18.02 -3.49 -1.92
CA GLU A 227 -17.06 -3.16 -0.86
C GLU A 227 -17.33 -3.99 0.39
N ARG A 228 -18.59 -4.19 0.76
CA ARG A 228 -18.97 -5.08 1.87
C ARG A 228 -18.46 -6.49 1.65
N ARG A 229 -18.68 -7.08 0.47
CA ARG A 229 -18.16 -8.42 0.14
C ARG A 229 -16.63 -8.48 0.23
N HIS A 230 -15.95 -7.48 -0.33
CA HIS A 230 -14.48 -7.43 -0.32
C HIS A 230 -13.92 -7.24 1.10
N SER A 231 -14.53 -6.36 1.91
CA SER A 231 -14.16 -6.11 3.29
C SER A 231 -14.38 -7.35 4.18
N GLU A 232 -15.50 -8.05 4.01
CA GLU A 232 -15.76 -9.32 4.69
C GLU A 232 -14.73 -10.38 4.34
N GLU A 233 -14.36 -10.51 3.06
CA GLU A 233 -13.32 -11.46 2.63
C GLU A 233 -11.94 -11.07 3.17
N LYS A 234 -11.57 -9.79 3.08
CA LYS A 234 -10.32 -9.27 3.64
C LYS A 234 -10.23 -9.56 5.14
N ARG A 235 -11.30 -9.32 5.90
CA ARG A 235 -11.39 -9.63 7.33
C ARG A 235 -11.20 -11.12 7.59
N ARG A 236 -11.84 -11.99 6.82
CA ARG A 236 -11.67 -13.46 6.92
C ARG A 236 -10.23 -13.88 6.64
N ARG A 237 -9.59 -13.33 5.61
CA ARG A 237 -8.19 -13.62 5.27
C ARG A 237 -7.23 -13.15 6.37
N MET A 238 -7.43 -11.95 6.91
CA MET A 238 -6.63 -11.40 8.00
C MET A 238 -6.76 -12.24 9.28
N ALA A 239 -7.97 -12.66 9.64
CA ALA A 239 -8.19 -13.54 10.80
C ALA A 239 -7.44 -14.88 10.64
N LYS A 240 -7.56 -15.52 9.47
CA LYS A 240 -6.82 -16.77 9.18
C LYS A 240 -5.31 -16.57 9.23
N GLN A 241 -4.78 -15.48 8.67
CA GLN A 241 -3.35 -15.18 8.74
C GLN A 241 -2.88 -14.96 10.17
N HIS A 242 -3.67 -14.28 10.99
CA HIS A 242 -3.36 -14.07 12.40
C HIS A 242 -3.30 -15.41 13.16
N GLU A 243 -4.27 -16.31 12.95
CA GLU A 243 -4.24 -17.65 13.54
C GLU A 243 -3.02 -18.47 13.08
N ILE A 244 -2.69 -18.44 11.79
CA ILE A 244 -1.51 -19.11 11.25
C ILE A 244 -0.24 -18.56 11.90
N LYS A 245 -0.14 -17.24 12.05
CA LYS A 245 1.01 -16.59 12.69
C LYS A 245 1.15 -17.00 14.15
N ALA A 246 0.07 -16.95 14.91
CA ALA A 246 0.06 -17.38 16.32
C ALA A 246 0.50 -18.85 16.47
N LYS A 247 -0.06 -19.75 15.64
CA LYS A 247 0.35 -21.16 15.60
C LYS A 247 1.84 -21.29 15.25
N ARG A 248 2.32 -20.58 14.23
CA ARG A 248 3.74 -20.61 13.84
C ARG A 248 4.67 -20.13 14.95
N GLU A 249 4.30 -19.09 15.69
CA GLU A 249 5.06 -18.61 16.85
C GLU A 249 5.13 -19.68 17.95
N THR A 250 4.02 -20.36 18.27
CA THR A 250 4.03 -21.45 19.25
C THR A 250 4.90 -22.63 18.81
N VAL A 251 4.81 -23.03 17.53
CA VAL A 251 5.63 -24.11 16.98
C VAL A 251 7.11 -23.72 16.98
N SER A 252 7.44 -22.49 16.57
CA SER A 252 8.81 -21.97 16.58
C SER A 252 9.41 -22.02 17.99
N LYS A 253 8.65 -21.63 19.02
CA LYS A 253 9.10 -21.72 20.42
C LYS A 253 9.33 -23.16 20.87
N LYS A 254 8.43 -24.09 20.49
CA LYS A 254 8.60 -25.52 20.81
C LYS A 254 9.85 -26.11 20.17
N VAL A 255 10.07 -25.82 18.88
CA VAL A 255 11.26 -26.29 18.15
C VAL A 255 12.54 -25.68 18.74
N ALA A 256 12.53 -24.38 19.07
CA ALA A 256 13.67 -23.72 19.71
C ALA A 256 13.96 -24.31 21.09
N ALA A 257 12.95 -24.55 21.92
CA ALA A 257 13.10 -25.17 23.22
C ALA A 257 13.66 -26.60 23.11
N GLN A 258 13.15 -27.39 22.17
CA GLN A 258 13.66 -28.74 21.90
C GLN A 258 15.13 -28.72 21.48
N ALA A 259 15.50 -27.84 20.54
CA ALA A 259 16.88 -27.68 20.10
C ALA A 259 17.80 -27.26 21.25
N PHE A 260 17.35 -26.30 22.07
CA PHE A 260 18.08 -25.87 23.27
C PHE A 260 18.26 -27.01 24.27
N SER A 261 17.21 -27.78 24.56
CA SER A 261 17.29 -28.94 25.45
C SER A 261 18.27 -29.98 24.93
N PHE A 262 18.29 -30.28 23.63
CA PHE A 262 19.26 -31.23 23.07
C PHE A 262 20.69 -30.74 23.17
N GLN A 263 20.95 -29.47 22.87
CA GLN A 263 22.29 -28.88 23.01
C GLN A 263 22.74 -28.89 24.48
N TYR A 264 21.87 -28.45 25.40
CA TYR A 264 22.18 -28.41 26.83
C TYR A 264 22.43 -29.81 27.41
N LEU A 265 21.59 -30.78 27.05
CA LEU A 265 21.74 -32.16 27.51
C LEU A 265 23.00 -32.83 26.92
N ALA A 266 23.33 -32.53 25.65
CA ALA A 266 24.54 -33.07 25.02
C ALA A 266 25.81 -32.70 25.78
N ASP A 267 25.88 -31.50 26.37
CA ASP A 267 27.03 -31.07 27.17
C ASP A 267 26.91 -31.49 28.64
N LEU A 268 25.69 -31.47 29.20
CA LEU A 268 25.44 -31.83 30.60
C LEU A 268 25.71 -33.31 30.86
N PHE A 269 25.29 -34.22 29.96
CA PHE A 269 25.47 -35.66 30.16
C PHE A 269 26.97 -36.02 30.35
N PRO A 270 27.88 -35.73 29.41
CA PRO A 270 29.30 -36.05 29.58
C PRO A 270 29.91 -35.40 30.84
N SER A 271 29.54 -34.15 31.14
CA SER A 271 30.04 -33.44 32.32
C SER A 271 29.58 -34.09 33.63
N ALA A 272 28.29 -34.43 33.74
CA ALA A 272 27.74 -35.11 34.90
C ALA A 272 28.32 -36.53 35.06
N PHE A 273 28.41 -37.30 33.97
CA PHE A 273 29.03 -38.62 33.97
C PHE A 273 30.52 -38.56 34.35
N PHE A 274 31.26 -37.56 33.87
CA PHE A 274 32.66 -37.35 34.25
C PHE A 274 32.80 -36.99 35.73
N ASN A 275 31.96 -36.07 36.24
CA ASN A 275 31.96 -35.68 37.65
C ASN A 275 31.59 -36.85 38.57
N LEU A 276 30.60 -37.66 38.18
CA LEU A 276 30.17 -38.82 38.96
C LEU A 276 31.22 -39.94 38.92
N ARG A 277 31.95 -40.07 37.80
CA ARG A 277 33.11 -40.97 37.67
C ARG A 277 34.29 -40.50 38.51
N SER A 278 34.61 -39.21 38.48
CA SER A 278 35.73 -38.64 39.26
C SER A 278 35.46 -38.69 40.77
N GLN A 279 34.20 -38.58 41.20
CA GLN A 279 33.77 -38.80 42.58
C GLN A 279 33.73 -40.28 42.99
N GLY A 280 34.01 -41.22 42.08
CA GLY A 280 34.14 -42.64 42.39
C GLY A 280 32.82 -43.39 42.54
N PHE A 281 31.69 -42.82 42.10
CA PHE A 281 30.40 -43.52 42.11
C PHE A 281 30.31 -44.61 41.03
N PHE A 282 31.00 -44.44 39.90
CA PHE A 282 31.21 -45.51 38.93
C PHE A 282 32.48 -46.29 39.30
N TYR A 283 32.31 -47.49 39.83
CA TYR A 283 33.37 -48.43 40.13
C TYR A 283 33.12 -49.75 39.39
N ASP A 284 34.20 -50.49 39.12
CA ASP A 284 34.09 -51.85 38.62
C ASP A 284 33.69 -52.78 39.78
N GLU A 285 32.55 -53.45 39.65
CA GLU A 285 32.03 -54.40 40.64
C GLU A 285 33.05 -55.50 40.92
N VAL A 286 33.74 -55.99 39.88
CA VAL A 286 34.74 -57.05 39.99
C VAL A 286 35.95 -56.56 40.78
N GLN A 287 36.45 -55.35 40.47
CA GLN A 287 37.58 -54.78 41.20
C GLN A 287 37.24 -54.58 42.68
N ARG A 288 36.05 -54.06 42.98
CA ARG A 288 35.61 -53.84 44.36
C ARG A 288 35.43 -55.15 45.14
N ASP A 289 34.90 -56.19 44.50
CA ASP A 289 34.75 -57.51 45.13
C ASP A 289 36.10 -58.17 45.38
N ILE A 290 37.09 -57.96 44.50
CA ILE A 290 38.46 -58.39 44.73
C ILE A 290 39.06 -57.63 45.92
N GLU A 291 38.95 -56.29 45.94
CA GLU A 291 39.54 -55.45 46.98
C GLU A 291 38.90 -55.67 48.36
N LYS A 292 37.57 -55.81 48.43
CA LYS A 292 36.84 -55.94 49.70
C LYS A 292 36.61 -57.38 50.13
N GLY A 293 36.52 -58.32 49.19
CA GLY A 293 36.24 -59.73 49.48
C GLY A 293 37.50 -60.59 49.42
N PHE A 294 38.13 -60.64 48.25
CA PHE A 294 39.22 -61.57 47.97
C PHE A 294 40.52 -61.23 48.70
N LEU A 295 40.96 -59.97 48.66
CA LEU A 295 42.23 -59.55 49.31
C LEU A 295 42.19 -59.77 50.84
N PRO A 296 41.15 -59.37 51.59
CA PRO A 296 41.06 -59.66 53.01
C PRO A 296 40.99 -61.16 53.29
N TYR A 297 40.29 -61.93 52.46
CA TYR A 297 40.27 -63.39 52.57
C TYR A 297 41.67 -63.99 52.42
N VAL A 298 42.42 -63.62 51.38
CA VAL A 298 43.79 -64.12 51.16
C VAL A 298 44.72 -63.69 52.30
N MET A 299 44.67 -62.42 52.71
CA MET A 299 45.48 -61.92 53.82
C MET A 299 45.17 -62.65 55.13
N GLY A 300 43.90 -62.92 55.44
CA GLY A 300 43.51 -63.72 56.60
C GLY A 300 43.99 -65.18 56.52
N ARG A 301 44.03 -65.79 55.33
CA ARG A 301 44.60 -67.13 55.15
C ARG A 301 46.12 -67.14 55.35
N VAL A 302 46.81 -66.08 54.90
CA VAL A 302 48.25 -65.90 55.14
C VAL A 302 48.52 -65.72 56.63
N GLU A 303 47.74 -64.88 57.31
CA GLU A 303 47.85 -64.67 58.77
C GLU A 303 47.64 -65.98 59.55
N LEU A 304 46.58 -66.75 59.24
CA LEU A 304 46.34 -68.06 59.85
C LEU A 304 47.52 -69.03 59.63
N ARG A 305 48.15 -69.01 58.45
CA ARG A 305 49.31 -69.84 58.17
C ARG A 305 50.51 -69.38 59.00
N LEU A 306 50.74 -68.08 59.11
CA LEU A 306 51.80 -67.51 59.95
C LEU A 306 51.60 -67.86 61.43
N GLN A 307 50.38 -67.72 61.94
CA GLN A 307 50.01 -68.10 63.31
C GLN A 307 50.25 -69.60 63.56
N LYS A 308 49.85 -70.48 62.63
CA LYS A 308 50.15 -71.92 62.73
C LYS A 308 51.65 -72.21 62.73
N THR A 309 52.44 -71.53 61.89
CA THR A 309 53.90 -71.69 61.90
C THR A 309 54.54 -71.15 63.18
N LEU A 310 54.03 -70.04 63.72
CA LEU A 310 54.51 -69.46 64.98
C LEU A 310 54.16 -70.37 66.16
N LEU A 311 52.93 -70.87 66.22
CA LEU A 311 52.51 -71.88 67.19
C LEU A 311 53.37 -73.15 67.08
N GLY A 312 53.62 -73.62 65.86
CA GLY A 312 54.53 -74.74 65.61
C GLY A 312 55.93 -74.49 66.18
N ARG A 313 56.51 -73.29 65.96
CA ARG A 313 57.79 -72.89 66.54
C ARG A 313 57.77 -72.85 68.07
N ILE A 314 56.74 -72.24 68.68
CA ILE A 314 56.57 -72.19 70.13
C ILE A 314 56.47 -73.60 70.72
N MET A 315 55.69 -74.48 70.10
CA MET A 315 55.55 -75.87 70.54
C MET A 315 56.86 -76.65 70.41
N THR A 316 57.60 -76.47 69.31
CA THR A 316 58.93 -77.10 69.16
C THR A 316 59.93 -76.57 70.17
N ASP A 317 59.95 -75.26 70.44
CA ASP A 317 60.82 -74.64 71.44
C ASP A 317 60.45 -75.13 72.86
N GLY A 318 59.16 -75.28 73.15
CA GLY A 318 58.66 -75.89 74.39
C GLY A 318 59.13 -77.34 74.56
N LEU A 319 59.00 -78.17 73.52
CA LEU A 319 59.48 -79.55 73.54
C LEU A 319 61.01 -79.63 73.70
N ILE A 320 61.76 -78.76 73.01
CA ILE A 320 63.22 -78.68 73.16
C ILE A 320 63.57 -78.33 74.61
N ASN A 321 62.90 -77.35 75.21
CA ASN A 321 63.10 -76.97 76.61
C ASN A 321 62.75 -78.09 77.59
N GLU A 322 61.67 -78.85 77.37
CA GLU A 322 61.34 -80.03 78.18
C GLU A 322 62.39 -81.14 78.07
N VAL A 323 62.89 -81.43 76.87
CA VAL A 323 63.96 -82.41 76.66
C VAL A 323 65.25 -81.96 77.35
N ILE A 324 65.58 -80.67 77.29
CA ILE A 324 66.71 -80.10 78.01
C ILE A 324 66.52 -80.25 79.52
N LYS A 325 65.35 -79.90 80.07
CA LYS A 325 65.04 -80.08 81.51
C LYS A 325 65.17 -81.53 81.94
N LYS A 326 64.54 -82.49 81.24
CA LYS A 326 64.67 -83.92 81.55
C LYS A 326 66.12 -84.41 81.51
N ARG A 327 66.94 -83.92 80.57
CA ARG A 327 68.38 -84.23 80.54
C ARG A 327 69.14 -83.62 81.70
N LEU A 328 68.75 -82.42 82.14
CA LEU A 328 69.32 -81.73 83.29
C LEU A 328 68.93 -82.46 84.59
N ASP A 329 67.66 -82.84 84.76
CA ASP A 329 67.17 -83.65 85.87
C ASP A 329 67.85 -85.03 85.91
N SER A 330 67.98 -85.70 84.76
CA SER A 330 68.75 -86.95 84.64
C SER A 330 70.23 -86.76 85.01
N PHE A 331 70.81 -85.60 84.72
CA PHE A 331 72.18 -85.27 85.12
C PHE A 331 72.28 -85.00 86.63
N GLU A 332 71.28 -84.38 87.23
CA GLU A 332 71.18 -84.14 88.67
C GLU A 332 70.91 -85.42 89.47
N GLU A 333 70.03 -86.31 89.01
CA GLU A 333 69.85 -87.67 89.56
C GLU A 333 71.14 -88.49 89.49
N ASN A 334 71.87 -88.41 88.37
CA ASN A 334 73.19 -89.04 88.22
C ASN A 334 74.28 -88.41 89.11
N LYS A 335 74.06 -87.20 89.65
CA LYS A 335 74.95 -86.56 90.63
C LYS A 335 74.69 -87.01 92.07
N LEU A 336 73.47 -87.47 92.39
CA LEU A 336 73.05 -87.85 93.74
C LEU A 336 73.24 -89.34 94.07
N LEU A 337 73.77 -90.14 93.13
CA LEU A 337 74.20 -91.53 93.36
C LEU A 337 75.75 -91.64 93.37
N PRO A 338 76.39 -92.22 94.40
CA PRO A 338 77.85 -92.34 94.42
C PRO A 338 78.37 -93.58 93.67
N LYS A 339 79.35 -93.31 92.78
CA LYS A 339 80.49 -94.13 92.32
C LYS A 339 80.24 -95.34 91.39
N SER A 340 80.91 -95.34 90.21
CA SER A 340 81.79 -96.43 89.73
C SER A 340 82.38 -96.14 88.31
N PRO A 341 83.65 -96.45 88.02
CA PRO A 341 84.38 -95.99 86.83
C PRO A 341 84.16 -96.90 85.61
N ARG A 342 83.29 -96.49 84.69
CA ARG A 342 83.20 -97.06 83.32
C ARG A 342 83.30 -96.00 82.22
N TYR A 343 84.11 -94.98 82.43
CA TYR A 343 84.71 -94.19 81.35
C TYR A 343 85.86 -95.00 80.74
N LYS A 344 85.69 -95.54 79.52
CA LYS A 344 86.74 -95.73 78.47
C LYS A 344 86.40 -96.66 77.30
N ILE A 345 85.13 -96.95 76.98
CA ILE A 345 84.80 -97.73 75.76
C ILE A 345 83.85 -96.94 74.85
N LEU A 346 84.30 -95.74 74.46
CA LEU A 346 83.57 -94.84 73.55
C LEU A 346 84.45 -94.20 72.47
N LYS A 347 85.58 -94.80 72.08
CA LYS A 347 86.41 -94.23 70.98
C LYS A 347 86.80 -95.14 69.81
N ASN A 348 86.55 -96.46 69.86
CA ASN A 348 87.04 -97.35 68.80
C ASN A 348 85.98 -97.96 67.86
N GLN A 349 84.68 -97.76 68.10
CA GLN A 349 83.62 -98.28 67.19
C GLN A 349 82.96 -97.21 66.31
N ALA A 350 83.14 -95.92 66.61
CA ALA A 350 82.62 -94.83 65.77
C ALA A 350 83.57 -94.42 64.61
N SER A 351 84.84 -94.86 64.63
CA SER A 351 85.84 -94.50 63.59
C SER A 351 85.77 -95.36 62.32
N GLN A 352 85.04 -96.50 62.33
CA GLN A 352 84.87 -97.33 61.14
C GLN A 352 83.58 -97.04 60.35
N PHE A 353 82.58 -96.40 60.96
CA PHE A 353 81.35 -95.97 60.26
C PHE A 353 81.53 -94.67 59.45
N SER A 354 82.57 -93.87 59.71
CA SER A 354 82.80 -92.60 59.00
C SER A 354 83.52 -92.73 57.65
N ARG A 355 83.95 -93.93 57.23
CA ARG A 355 84.57 -94.16 55.90
C ARG A 355 83.59 -94.64 54.82
N ASN A 356 82.40 -95.13 55.18
CA ASN A 356 81.42 -95.68 54.23
C ASN A 356 80.21 -94.77 53.92
N ALA A 357 80.22 -93.52 54.40
CA ALA A 357 79.16 -92.52 54.11
C ALA A 357 79.60 -91.43 53.11
N ALA A 358 80.73 -91.59 52.43
CA ALA A 358 81.20 -90.73 51.34
C ALA A 358 80.64 -91.16 49.95
N MET A 359 79.72 -92.11 49.91
CA MET A 359 79.07 -92.62 48.69
C MET A 359 77.55 -92.74 48.92
N LEU A 360 76.83 -91.63 49.13
CA LEU A 360 75.37 -91.58 48.90
C LEU A 360 74.90 -90.13 48.71
N LYS A 361 74.07 -89.96 47.69
CA LYS A 361 73.71 -88.73 46.98
C LYS A 361 73.00 -87.69 47.86
N LYS A 362 73.31 -86.40 47.65
CA LYS A 362 72.39 -85.28 47.95
C LYS A 362 71.18 -85.37 47.00
N PRO A 363 69.93 -85.36 47.48
CA PRO A 363 68.78 -84.99 46.67
C PRO A 363 68.55 -83.49 46.86
N THR A 364 68.97 -82.69 45.89
CA THR A 364 68.57 -81.29 45.77
C THR A 364 67.67 -81.13 44.55
N ASP A 365 66.48 -80.59 44.84
CA ASP A 365 65.61 -79.79 43.98
C ASP A 365 64.54 -80.50 43.15
N PHE A 366 63.40 -80.69 43.83
CA PHE A 366 62.08 -80.75 43.22
C PHE A 366 61.78 -79.48 42.41
N ARG A 367 61.54 -79.71 41.10
CA ARG A 367 60.66 -78.99 40.16
C ARG A 367 59.97 -77.71 40.67
N ARG A 368 60.31 -76.56 40.05
CA ARG A 368 59.34 -75.48 39.78
C ARG A 368 58.49 -75.87 38.57
N PRO A 369 57.14 -75.80 38.64
CA PRO A 369 56.32 -75.85 37.45
C PRO A 369 56.25 -74.47 36.77
N SER A 370 56.32 -74.50 35.45
CA SER A 370 56.03 -73.38 34.56
C SER A 370 54.57 -72.95 34.69
N MET A 371 54.33 -71.64 34.77
CA MET A 371 53.08 -71.05 34.31
C MET A 371 53.43 -70.00 33.26
N ARG A 372 53.24 -70.38 31.99
CA ARG A 372 52.85 -69.46 30.93
C ARG A 372 51.38 -69.14 31.16
N GLN A 373 51.06 -67.86 31.28
CA GLN A 373 50.00 -67.14 30.57
C GLN A 373 50.15 -65.66 30.88
#